data_AF-A0A251Y674-F1
#
_entry.id   AF-A0A251Y674-F1
#
_cell.length_a   1.000
_cell.length_b   1.000
_cell.length_c   1.000
_cell.angle_alpha   90.00
_cell.angle_beta   90.00
_cell.angle_gamma   90.00
#
_symmetry.space_group_name_H-M   'P 1'
#
loop_
_entity.id
_entity.type
_entity.pdbx_description
1 polymer ?
#
loop_
_entity_poly.entity_id
_entity_poly.type
_entity_poly.pdbx_seq_one_letter_code
_entity_poly.pdbx_strand_id
1 'polypeptide(L)'
;MSLLIRHWLALAALGAALIHLAVGAGSPPAAMVALLLIGLAEGAWAIAVLRSDRLPLPGWAALGALVPVAGWALLVTAAVVMSAPGITSDLPAIPMLAATLLDLVVAAVVGRHLRSRAESEAQAVCTAVEATFPADAALVGSGAPLASASASPVAVASAPAAAVDAITVAATEPERTGGRYLVGVLIGAFVVAGLVTPALSLTRAGEFAVPHGQHSTIDLDGIQGEHSGH
;
A
#
# COMPACT_ATOMS: atom_id res chain seq x y z
N MET A 1 -2.14 -5.79 9.63
CA MET A 1 -1.47 -4.66 8.93
C MET A 1 -1.95 -3.37 9.57
N SER A 2 -1.06 -2.44 9.93
CA SER A 2 -1.48 -1.18 10.56
C SER A 2 -2.19 -0.27 9.55
N LEU A 3 -3.06 0.61 10.06
CA LEU A 3 -3.80 1.59 9.25
C LEU A 3 -2.84 2.54 8.52
N LEU A 4 -1.70 2.88 9.14
CA LEU A 4 -0.61 3.64 8.53
C LEU A 4 -0.05 2.96 7.27
N ILE A 5 0.32 1.67 7.37
CA ILE A 5 0.86 0.91 6.23
C ILE A 5 -0.16 0.85 5.10
N ARG A 6 -1.46 0.72 5.42
CA ARG A 6 -2.52 0.71 4.41
C ARG A 6 -2.60 2.03 3.64
N HIS A 7 -2.50 3.17 4.33
CA HIS A 7 -2.50 4.48 3.68
C HIS A 7 -1.25 4.70 2.86
N TRP A 8 -0.08 4.33 3.36
CA TRP A 8 1.17 4.38 2.60
C TRP A 8 1.09 3.53 1.32
N LEU A 9 0.52 2.33 1.43
CA LEU A 9 0.34 1.42 0.30
C LEU A 9 -0.61 2.00 -0.76
N ALA A 10 -1.72 2.60 -0.31
CA ALA A 10 -2.66 3.27 -1.21
C ALA A 10 -2.04 4.50 -1.88
N LEU A 11 -1.28 5.31 -1.14
CA LEU A 11 -0.57 6.48 -1.67
C LEU A 11 0.48 6.08 -2.71
N ALA A 12 1.24 5.01 -2.45
CA ALA A 12 2.24 4.50 -3.38
C ALA A 12 1.59 4.01 -4.69
N ALA A 13 0.53 3.20 -4.60
CA ALA A 13 -0.21 2.72 -5.77
C ALA A 13 -0.90 3.85 -6.53
N LEU A 14 -1.43 4.86 -5.84
CA LEU A 14 -1.99 6.06 -6.48
C LEU A 14 -0.90 6.86 -7.21
N GLY A 15 0.30 6.98 -6.63
CA GLY A 15 1.44 7.62 -7.27
C GLY A 15 1.89 6.89 -8.55
N ALA A 16 2.00 5.57 -8.51
CA ALA A 16 2.31 4.75 -9.68
C ALA A 16 1.23 4.91 -10.78
N ALA A 17 -0.05 4.84 -10.39
CA ALA A 17 -1.18 5.03 -11.30
C ALA A 17 -1.12 6.37 -12.04
N LEU A 18 -0.86 7.47 -11.32
CA LEU A 18 -0.74 8.80 -11.93
C LEU A 18 0.42 8.89 -12.92
N ILE A 19 1.57 8.28 -12.59
CA ILE A 19 2.72 8.25 -13.49
C ILE A 19 2.39 7.45 -14.75
N HIS A 20 1.81 6.25 -14.62
CA HIS A 20 1.43 5.42 -15.77
C HIS A 20 0.39 6.12 -16.66
N LEU A 21 -0.61 6.79 -16.09
CA LEU A 21 -1.59 7.57 -16.85
C LEU A 21 -0.94 8.73 -17.62
N ALA A 22 -0.04 9.47 -16.98
CA ALA A 22 0.63 10.61 -17.59
C ALA A 22 1.61 10.19 -18.70
N VAL A 23 2.40 9.13 -18.47
CA VAL A 23 3.30 8.56 -19.48
C VAL A 23 2.48 7.98 -20.63
N GLY A 24 1.40 7.23 -20.32
CA GLY A 24 0.51 6.63 -21.30
C GLY A 24 -0.11 7.67 -22.23
N ALA A 25 -0.61 8.79 -21.70
CA ALA A 25 -1.19 9.88 -22.49
C ALA A 25 -0.22 10.49 -23.52
N GLY A 26 1.09 10.44 -23.27
CA GLY A 26 2.13 10.91 -24.18
C GLY A 26 2.73 9.84 -25.09
N SER A 27 2.32 8.58 -24.96
CA SER A 27 2.99 7.43 -25.59
C SER A 27 2.41 7.08 -26.98
N PRO A 28 3.14 6.29 -27.81
CA PRO A 28 2.60 5.69 -29.03
C PRO A 28 1.35 4.83 -28.75
N PRO A 29 0.46 4.60 -29.73
CA PRO A 29 -0.88 4.02 -29.48
C PRO A 29 -0.89 2.72 -28.68
N ALA A 30 0.02 1.79 -28.96
CA ALA A 30 0.10 0.52 -28.25
C ALA A 30 0.51 0.70 -26.78
N ALA A 31 1.54 1.51 -26.52
CA ALA A 31 2.00 1.81 -25.17
C ALA A 31 0.98 2.66 -24.40
N MET A 32 0.31 3.60 -25.06
CA MET A 32 -0.78 4.40 -24.49
C MET A 32 -1.88 3.50 -23.94
N VAL A 33 -2.41 2.58 -24.74
CA VAL A 33 -3.49 1.68 -24.29
C VAL A 33 -3.02 0.82 -23.11
N ALA A 34 -1.82 0.23 -23.20
CA ALA A 34 -1.29 -0.61 -22.14
C ALA A 34 -1.13 0.16 -20.82
N LEU A 35 -0.48 1.32 -20.85
CA LEU A 35 -0.22 2.14 -19.67
C LEU A 35 -1.48 2.75 -19.08
N LEU A 36 -2.45 3.14 -19.90
CA LEU A 36 -3.74 3.64 -19.41
C LEU A 36 -4.53 2.54 -18.68
N LEU A 37 -4.55 1.31 -19.22
CA LEU A 37 -5.21 0.19 -18.55
C LEU A 37 -4.53 -0.15 -17.22
N ILE A 38 -3.19 -0.15 -17.19
CA ILE A 38 -2.40 -0.37 -15.98
C ILE A 38 -2.70 0.73 -14.94
N GLY A 39 -2.57 2.00 -15.32
CA GLY A 39 -2.80 3.12 -14.41
C GLY A 39 -4.25 3.17 -13.89
N LEU A 40 -5.24 2.83 -14.71
CA LEU A 40 -6.63 2.71 -14.25
C LEU A 40 -6.82 1.55 -13.26
N ALA A 41 -6.21 0.39 -13.51
CA ALA A 41 -6.28 -0.75 -12.61
C ALA A 41 -5.62 -0.45 -11.26
N GLU A 42 -4.45 0.18 -11.27
CA GLU A 42 -3.74 0.62 -10.07
C GLU A 42 -4.53 1.67 -9.30
N GLY A 43 -5.07 2.68 -10.00
CA GLY A 43 -5.90 3.72 -9.39
C GLY A 43 -7.17 3.15 -8.75
N ALA A 44 -7.86 2.24 -9.45
CA ALA A 44 -9.04 1.55 -8.94
C ALA A 44 -8.70 0.73 -7.70
N TRP A 45 -7.56 0.02 -7.70
CA TRP A 45 -7.11 -0.75 -6.54
C TRP A 45 -6.73 0.15 -5.36
N ALA A 46 -6.01 1.26 -5.59
CA ALA A 46 -5.66 2.23 -4.55
C ALA A 46 -6.92 2.80 -3.87
N ILE A 47 -7.94 3.15 -4.66
CA ILE A 47 -9.24 3.61 -4.13
C ILE A 47 -9.92 2.49 -3.33
N ALA A 48 -9.90 1.25 -3.83
CA ALA A 48 -10.47 0.11 -3.10
C ALA A 48 -9.77 -0.12 -1.75
N VAL A 49 -8.44 0.02 -1.68
CA VAL A 49 -7.66 -0.07 -0.44
C VAL A 49 -8.05 1.04 0.56
N LEU A 50 -8.29 2.26 0.09
CA LEU A 50 -8.74 3.37 0.95
C LEU A 50 -10.16 3.16 1.49
N ARG A 51 -11.05 2.55 0.70
CA ARG A 51 -12.45 2.29 1.08
C ARG A 51 -12.64 1.04 1.95
N SER A 52 -11.63 0.19 2.06
CA SER A 52 -11.76 -1.12 2.68
C SER A 52 -11.04 -1.21 4.02
N ASP A 53 -11.65 -1.88 5.00
CA ASP A 53 -10.98 -2.21 6.26
C ASP A 53 -9.92 -3.31 6.12
N ARG A 54 -9.99 -4.06 5.01
CA ARG A 54 -9.08 -5.16 4.67
C ARG A 54 -8.49 -4.93 3.27
N LEU A 55 -7.33 -5.54 3.01
CA LEU A 55 -6.71 -5.48 1.68
C LEU A 55 -7.55 -6.26 0.64
N PRO A 56 -8.06 -5.60 -0.41
CA PRO A 56 -8.79 -6.27 -1.48
C PRO A 56 -7.82 -7.06 -2.37
N LEU A 57 -8.14 -8.34 -2.61
CA LEU A 57 -7.44 -9.23 -3.56
C LEU A 57 -5.89 -9.16 -3.50
N PRO A 58 -5.27 -9.41 -2.34
CA PRO A 58 -3.84 -9.16 -2.15
C PRO A 58 -2.93 -9.97 -3.09
N GLY A 59 -3.33 -11.19 -3.48
CA GLY A 59 -2.57 -11.97 -4.47
C GLY A 59 -2.52 -11.30 -5.85
N TRP A 60 -3.68 -10.86 -6.34
CA TRP A 60 -3.77 -10.14 -7.63
C TRP A 60 -3.14 -8.77 -7.58
N ALA A 61 -3.17 -8.09 -6.42
CA ALA A 61 -2.49 -6.80 -6.25
C ALA A 61 -0.97 -6.92 -6.39
N ALA A 62 -0.36 -7.93 -5.75
CA ALA A 62 1.08 -8.16 -5.85
C ALA A 62 1.48 -8.54 -7.28
N LEU A 63 0.71 -9.40 -7.95
CA LEU A 63 0.94 -9.75 -9.35
C LEU A 63 0.77 -8.53 -10.26
N GLY A 64 -0.31 -7.76 -10.06
CA GLY A 64 -0.62 -6.55 -10.83
C GLY A 64 0.47 -5.50 -10.75
N ALA A 65 1.01 -5.23 -9.57
CA ALA A 65 2.13 -4.30 -9.39
C ALA A 65 3.43 -4.78 -10.07
N LEU A 66 3.63 -6.09 -10.24
CA LEU A 66 4.80 -6.62 -10.95
C LEU A 66 4.67 -6.58 -12.47
N VAL A 67 3.45 -6.47 -13.01
CA VAL A 67 3.21 -6.41 -14.46
C VAL A 67 3.91 -5.21 -15.13
N PRO A 68 3.73 -3.95 -14.70
CA PRO A 68 4.42 -2.81 -15.31
C PRO A 68 5.95 -2.90 -15.15
N VAL A 69 6.42 -3.35 -13.99
CA VAL A 69 7.85 -3.55 -13.71
C VAL A 69 8.48 -4.55 -14.68
N ALA A 70 7.86 -5.72 -14.81
CA ALA A 70 8.33 -6.77 -15.72
C ALA A 70 8.19 -6.34 -17.18
N GLY A 71 7.07 -5.70 -17.54
CA GLY A 71 6.82 -5.21 -18.89
C GLY A 71 7.87 -4.20 -19.34
N TRP A 72 8.21 -3.22 -18.49
CA TRP A 72 9.24 -2.23 -18.80
C TRP A 72 10.64 -2.85 -18.85
N ALA A 73 10.99 -3.72 -17.89
CA ALA A 73 12.27 -4.42 -17.89
C ALA A 73 12.47 -5.28 -19.15
N LEU A 74 11.42 -6.00 -19.56
CA LEU A 74 11.42 -6.80 -20.79
C LEU A 74 11.55 -5.91 -22.03
N LEU A 75 10.85 -4.77 -22.08
CA LEU A 75 10.94 -3.81 -23.18
C LEU A 75 12.37 -3.25 -23.33
N VAL A 76 12.99 -2.83 -22.23
CA VAL A 76 14.38 -2.35 -22.23
C VAL A 76 15.34 -3.45 -22.67
N THR A 77 15.18 -4.67 -22.14
CA THR A 77 16.00 -5.82 -22.51
C THR A 77 15.86 -6.13 -24.01
N ALA A 78 14.65 -6.13 -24.53
CA ALA A 78 14.37 -6.37 -25.94
C ALA A 78 15.00 -5.30 -26.84
N ALA A 79 14.89 -4.01 -26.46
CA ALA A 79 15.52 -2.91 -27.20
C ALA A 79 17.05 -3.05 -27.28
N VAL A 80 17.69 -3.50 -26.20
CA VAL A 80 19.15 -3.75 -26.17
C VAL A 80 19.52 -4.96 -27.02
N VAL A 81 18.83 -6.09 -26.85
CA VAL A 81 19.12 -7.34 -27.58
C VAL A 81 18.95 -7.17 -29.09
N MET A 82 17.92 -6.43 -29.50
CA MET A 82 17.65 -6.16 -30.92
C MET A 82 18.46 -4.97 -31.48
N SER A 83 19.30 -4.31 -30.67
CA SER A 83 20.01 -3.08 -31.04
C SER A 83 19.07 -1.99 -31.62
N ALA A 84 17.87 -1.88 -31.05
CA ALA A 84 16.78 -1.02 -31.52
C ALA A 84 16.34 -0.03 -30.42
N PRO A 85 17.18 0.97 -30.06
CA PRO A 85 16.89 1.90 -28.97
C PRO A 85 15.65 2.78 -29.22
N GLY A 86 15.23 2.93 -30.48
CA GLY A 86 14.02 3.66 -30.87
C GLY A 86 12.72 3.05 -30.31
N ILE A 87 12.73 1.82 -29.81
CA ILE A 87 11.56 1.19 -29.18
C ILE A 87 11.22 1.85 -27.84
N THR A 88 12.24 2.34 -27.11
CA THR A 88 12.07 2.96 -25.79
C THR A 88 12.22 4.48 -25.81
N SER A 89 12.55 5.10 -26.95
CA SER A 89 12.83 6.54 -27.04
C SER A 89 11.62 7.42 -26.72
N ASP A 90 10.41 6.90 -26.90
CA ASP A 90 9.17 7.62 -26.57
C ASP A 90 8.75 7.49 -25.10
N LEU A 91 9.43 6.65 -24.32
CA LEU A 91 9.12 6.40 -22.92
C LEU A 91 10.13 7.13 -22.03
N PRO A 92 9.70 8.10 -21.21
CA PRO A 92 10.60 8.85 -20.36
C PRO A 92 11.13 7.95 -19.22
N ALA A 93 12.45 7.78 -19.15
CA ALA A 93 13.08 6.81 -18.24
C ALA A 93 12.89 7.16 -16.76
N ILE A 94 13.00 8.45 -16.40
CA ILE A 94 12.89 8.90 -15.01
C ILE A 94 11.48 8.62 -14.44
N PRO A 95 10.37 8.98 -15.11
CA PRO A 95 9.03 8.59 -14.70
C PRO A 95 8.86 7.06 -14.56
N MET A 96 9.34 6.28 -15.52
CA MET A 96 9.23 4.82 -15.46
C MET A 96 9.98 4.21 -14.27
N LEU A 97 11.15 4.74 -13.93
CA LEU A 97 11.90 4.34 -12.73
C LEU A 97 11.15 4.70 -11.45
N ALA A 98 10.57 5.89 -11.37
CA ALA A 98 9.77 6.31 -10.22
C ALA A 98 8.54 5.41 -10.01
N ALA A 99 7.81 5.09 -11.08
CA ALA A 99 6.70 4.14 -11.05
C ALA A 99 7.17 2.75 -10.58
N THR A 100 8.25 2.23 -11.17
CA THR A 100 8.85 0.93 -10.80
C THR A 100 9.18 0.86 -9.32
N LEU A 101 9.75 1.92 -8.73
CA LEU A 101 10.07 1.94 -7.31
C LEU A 101 8.82 1.87 -6.44
N LEU A 102 7.76 2.60 -6.79
CA LEU A 102 6.48 2.57 -6.08
C LEU A 102 5.84 1.18 -6.18
N ASP A 103 5.83 0.58 -7.36
CA ASP A 103 5.28 -0.76 -7.58
C ASP A 103 6.04 -1.85 -6.85
N LEU A 104 7.38 -1.75 -6.79
CA LEU A 104 8.21 -2.67 -6.01
C LEU A 104 7.92 -2.56 -4.51
N VAL A 105 7.69 -1.34 -3.98
CA VAL A 105 7.27 -1.14 -2.59
C VAL A 105 5.90 -1.78 -2.36
N VAL A 106 4.94 -1.57 -3.26
CA VAL A 106 3.60 -2.18 -3.17
C VAL A 106 3.70 -3.71 -3.17
N ALA A 107 4.39 -4.29 -4.16
CA ALA A 107 4.58 -5.74 -4.29
C ALA A 107 5.30 -6.34 -3.07
N ALA A 108 6.35 -5.68 -2.56
CA ALA A 108 7.10 -6.16 -1.40
C ALA A 108 6.24 -6.17 -0.12
N VAL A 109 5.48 -5.11 0.14
CA VAL A 109 4.61 -5.00 1.33
C VAL A 109 3.48 -6.02 1.26
N VAL A 110 2.80 -6.12 0.11
CA VAL A 110 1.70 -7.07 -0.09
C VAL A 110 2.23 -8.51 -0.03
N GLY A 111 3.36 -8.80 -0.66
CA GLY A 111 4.02 -10.11 -0.63
C GLY A 111 4.42 -10.54 0.78
N ARG A 112 4.98 -9.62 1.58
CA ARG A 112 5.30 -9.90 3.00
C ARG A 112 4.04 -10.19 3.81
N HIS A 113 2.96 -9.44 3.58
CA HIS A 113 1.67 -9.68 4.24
C HIS A 113 1.09 -11.05 3.88
N LEU A 114 1.14 -11.45 2.61
CA LEU A 114 0.74 -12.78 2.17
C LEU A 114 1.59 -13.89 2.81
N ARG A 115 2.91 -13.72 2.85
CA ARG A 115 3.83 -14.68 3.48
C ARG A 115 3.52 -14.85 4.97
N SER A 116 3.33 -13.76 5.71
CA SER A 116 3.01 -13.83 7.15
C SER A 116 1.69 -14.54 7.45
N ARG A 117 0.73 -14.48 6.53
CA ARG A 117 -0.55 -15.21 6.66
C ARG A 117 -0.36 -16.70 6.47
N ALA A 118 0.36 -17.09 5.43
CA ALA A 118 0.69 -18.49 5.17
C ALA A 118 1.47 -19.12 6.34
N GLU A 119 2.43 -18.40 6.92
CA GLU A 119 3.17 -18.84 8.11
C GLU A 119 2.25 -19.03 9.33
N SER A 120 1.31 -18.10 9.56
CA SER A 120 0.34 -18.19 10.67
C SER A 120 -0.62 -19.35 10.50
N GLU A 121 -1.09 -19.60 9.27
CA GLU A 121 -1.97 -20.73 8.94
C GLU A 121 -1.24 -22.06 9.12
N ALA A 122 0.02 -22.16 8.67
CA ALA A 122 0.85 -23.34 8.86
C ALA A 122 1.07 -23.65 10.35
N GLN A 123 1.35 -22.62 11.16
CA GLN A 123 1.51 -22.79 12.61
C GLN A 123 0.21 -23.26 13.27
N ALA A 124 -0.95 -22.70 12.89
CA ALA A 124 -2.24 -23.12 13.40
C ALA A 124 -2.54 -24.59 13.09
N VAL A 125 -2.24 -25.04 11.86
CA VAL A 125 -2.38 -26.45 11.46
C VAL A 125 -1.46 -27.34 12.29
N CYS A 126 -0.18 -26.97 12.46
CA CYS A 126 0.75 -27.73 13.31
C CYS A 126 0.25 -27.84 14.75
N THR A 127 -0.23 -26.74 15.34
CA THR A 127 -0.77 -26.75 16.71
C THR A 127 -2.04 -27.59 16.84
N ALA A 128 -2.90 -27.61 15.82
CA ALA A 128 -4.11 -28.42 15.80
C ALA A 128 -3.78 -29.92 15.68
N VAL A 129 -2.80 -30.27 14.85
CA VAL A 129 -2.29 -31.63 14.72
C VAL A 129 -1.67 -32.09 16.04
N GLU A 130 -0.83 -31.27 16.68
CA GLU A 130 -0.22 -31.57 17.98
C GLU A 130 -1.26 -31.74 19.10
N ALA A 131 -2.31 -30.92 19.12
CA ALA A 131 -3.43 -31.06 20.05
C ALA A 131 -4.30 -32.31 19.80
N THR A 132 -4.26 -32.87 18.59
CA THR A 132 -5.01 -34.09 18.21
C THR A 132 -4.24 -35.36 18.57
N PHE A 133 -2.92 -35.30 18.76
CA PHE A 133 -2.14 -36.43 19.27
C PHE A 133 -2.40 -36.60 20.78
N PRO A 134 -2.99 -37.72 21.24
CA PRO A 134 -3.23 -37.93 22.66
C PRO A 134 -1.89 -38.02 23.39
N ALA A 135 -1.74 -37.23 24.47
CA ALA A 135 -0.59 -37.27 25.37
C ALA A 135 -0.28 -38.69 25.90
N ASP A 136 -1.27 -39.58 25.86
CA ASP A 136 -1.17 -40.98 26.27
C ASP A 136 -0.32 -41.84 25.32
N ALA A 137 -0.23 -41.51 24.02
CA ALA A 137 0.57 -42.29 23.08
C ALA A 137 2.08 -42.03 23.23
N ALA A 138 2.47 -40.85 23.73
CA ALA A 138 3.88 -40.50 23.97
C ALA A 138 4.47 -41.18 25.24
N LEU A 139 3.62 -41.66 26.15
CA LEU A 139 4.04 -42.37 27.36
C LEU A 139 4.13 -43.90 27.21
N VAL A 140 3.62 -44.48 26.12
CA VAL A 140 3.65 -45.95 25.88
C VAL A 140 5.06 -46.47 25.53
N GLY A 141 6.03 -45.59 25.25
CA GLY A 141 7.43 -45.96 24.94
C GLY A 141 8.43 -45.84 26.10
N SER A 142 8.10 -45.14 27.18
CA SER A 142 8.96 -44.99 28.36
C SER A 142 8.35 -45.81 29.48
N GLY A 143 8.95 -46.96 29.84
CA GLY A 143 8.46 -47.90 30.87
C GLY A 143 8.45 -47.35 32.31
N ALA A 144 7.82 -46.20 32.54
CA ALA A 144 7.56 -45.67 33.87
C ALA A 144 6.26 -46.28 34.43
N PRO A 145 6.26 -46.79 35.67
CA PRO A 145 5.11 -47.48 36.24
C PRO A 145 3.93 -46.51 36.43
N LEU A 146 2.77 -46.93 35.92
CA LEU A 146 1.48 -46.25 36.04
C LEU A 146 1.07 -46.15 37.51
N ALA A 147 1.05 -44.93 38.06
CA ALA A 147 0.33 -44.65 39.30
C ALA A 147 -1.17 -44.48 38.95
N SER A 148 -1.98 -45.42 39.42
CA SER A 148 -3.45 -45.35 39.36
C SER A 148 -3.98 -44.07 39.98
N ALA A 149 -4.57 -43.19 39.18
CA ALA A 149 -5.40 -42.10 39.66
C ALA A 149 -6.82 -42.26 39.09
N SER A 150 -7.69 -42.71 39.98
CA SER A 150 -9.13 -42.87 39.88
C SER A 150 -9.84 -41.62 39.34
N ALA A 151 -10.61 -41.81 38.27
CA ALA A 151 -11.62 -40.86 37.82
C ALA A 151 -12.74 -40.70 38.86
N SER A 152 -13.12 -39.46 39.14
CA SER A 152 -14.38 -39.12 39.80
C SER A 152 -15.15 -38.14 38.90
N PRO A 153 -16.39 -38.43 38.52
CA PRO A 153 -17.29 -37.41 38.00
C PRO A 153 -18.12 -36.79 39.14
N VAL A 154 -18.84 -35.72 38.80
CA VAL A 154 -19.88 -35.01 39.57
C VAL A 154 -19.41 -33.73 40.27
N ALA A 155 -19.81 -32.59 39.72
CA ALA A 155 -20.79 -31.70 40.38
C ALA A 155 -21.27 -30.59 39.42
N VAL A 156 -22.58 -30.57 39.19
CA VAL A 156 -23.35 -29.43 38.67
C VAL A 156 -23.54 -28.46 39.83
N ALA A 157 -23.26 -27.17 39.63
CA ALA A 157 -23.73 -26.10 40.51
C ALA A 157 -24.06 -24.84 39.69
N SER A 158 -25.22 -24.28 39.98
CA SER A 158 -25.89 -23.18 39.26
C SER A 158 -25.67 -21.81 39.93
N ALA A 159 -25.55 -20.77 39.08
CA ALA A 159 -25.98 -19.36 39.26
C ALA A 159 -25.24 -18.48 40.31
N PRO A 160 -25.41 -17.12 40.35
CA PRO A 160 -26.26 -16.21 39.57
C PRO A 160 -25.56 -14.90 39.06
N ALA A 161 -26.40 -13.96 38.59
CA ALA A 161 -26.15 -12.63 38.07
C ALA A 161 -25.33 -11.66 38.96
N ALA A 162 -24.90 -10.55 38.33
CA ALA A 162 -24.59 -9.25 38.93
C ALA A 162 -23.18 -9.01 39.51
N ALA A 163 -22.27 -8.56 38.64
CA ALA A 163 -21.47 -7.36 38.88
C ALA A 163 -21.81 -6.43 37.70
N VAL A 164 -22.73 -5.46 37.76
CA VAL A 164 -22.84 -4.29 38.65
C VAL A 164 -21.53 -3.52 38.74
N ASP A 165 -21.54 -2.39 38.04
CA ASP A 165 -20.83 -1.15 38.37
C ASP A 165 -19.30 -1.15 38.38
N ALA A 166 -18.70 -1.52 37.27
CA ALA A 166 -17.36 -1.03 36.93
C ALA A 166 -17.17 -0.96 35.42
N ILE A 167 -17.74 0.06 34.79
CA ILE A 167 -17.06 0.99 33.87
C ILE A 167 -18.05 2.15 33.77
N THR A 168 -17.90 3.07 34.72
CA THR A 168 -17.95 4.51 34.47
C THR A 168 -17.82 4.76 32.97
N VAL A 169 -18.80 5.45 32.39
CA VAL A 169 -18.69 6.08 31.07
C VAL A 169 -17.37 6.86 31.07
N ALA A 170 -16.30 6.17 30.67
CA ALA A 170 -15.00 6.75 30.47
C ALA A 170 -15.20 7.54 29.20
N ALA A 171 -15.50 8.82 29.41
CA ALA A 171 -15.38 9.85 28.42
C ALA A 171 -14.13 9.53 27.60
N THR A 172 -14.38 9.26 26.32
CA THR A 172 -13.43 9.26 25.21
C THR A 172 -12.16 10.02 25.55
N GLU A 173 -11.07 9.32 25.87
CA GLU A 173 -9.73 9.87 25.69
C GLU A 173 -9.43 9.79 24.19
N PRO A 174 -9.43 10.89 23.43
CA PRO A 174 -8.78 10.87 22.14
C PRO A 174 -7.27 10.74 22.38
N GLU A 175 -6.74 9.58 22.00
CA GLU A 175 -5.75 9.54 20.93
C GLU A 175 -4.34 10.11 21.21
N ARG A 176 -3.62 9.53 22.18
CA ARG A 176 -2.13 9.58 22.16
C ARG A 176 -1.52 8.90 20.92
N THR A 177 -2.31 8.13 20.18
CA THR A 177 -1.94 7.39 18.97
C THR A 177 -2.17 8.18 17.67
N GLY A 178 -3.11 9.15 17.67
CA GLY A 178 -3.53 9.88 16.46
C GLY A 178 -2.44 10.76 15.88
N GLY A 179 -1.70 11.47 16.74
CA GLY A 179 -0.61 12.35 16.31
C GLY A 179 0.53 11.61 15.57
N ARG A 180 0.95 10.44 16.09
CA ARG A 180 1.99 9.62 15.44
C ARG A 180 1.51 9.07 14.10
N TYR A 181 0.24 8.66 14.03
CA TYR A 181 -0.38 8.23 12.79
C TYR A 181 -0.39 9.36 11.75
N LEU A 182 -0.85 10.55 12.12
CA LEU A 182 -0.94 11.70 11.23
C LEU A 182 0.43 12.15 10.73
N VAL A 183 1.43 12.22 11.61
CA VAL A 183 2.83 12.49 11.22
C VAL A 183 3.33 11.44 10.23
N GLY A 184 3.06 10.15 10.50
CA GLY A 184 3.43 9.09 9.58
C GLY A 184 2.78 9.24 8.20
N VAL A 185 1.49 9.58 8.13
CA VAL A 185 0.78 9.81 6.86
C VAL A 185 1.34 11.01 6.13
N LEU A 186 1.60 12.12 6.82
CA LEU A 186 2.18 13.33 6.21
C LEU A 186 3.58 13.07 5.65
N ILE A 187 4.43 12.33 6.35
CA ILE A 187 5.75 11.93 5.86
C ILE A 187 5.61 11.09 4.58
N GLY A 188 4.71 10.09 4.58
CA GLY A 188 4.47 9.26 3.41
C GLY A 188 3.96 10.06 2.21
N ALA A 189 2.99 10.95 2.44
CA ALA A 189 2.46 11.84 1.42
C ALA A 189 3.54 12.77 0.86
N PHE A 190 4.41 13.33 1.71
CA PHE A 190 5.51 14.19 1.29
C PHE A 190 6.54 13.44 0.43
N VAL A 191 6.92 12.22 0.83
CA VAL A 191 7.83 11.37 0.06
C VAL A 191 7.23 11.02 -1.31
N VAL A 192 5.97 10.59 -1.36
CA VAL A 192 5.29 10.26 -2.62
C VAL A 192 5.15 11.50 -3.49
N ALA A 193 4.70 12.64 -2.95
CA ALA A 193 4.57 13.89 -3.69
C ALA A 193 5.91 14.38 -4.24
N GLY A 194 6.99 14.30 -3.44
CA GLY A 194 8.34 14.68 -3.85
C GLY A 194 8.91 13.80 -4.96
N LEU A 195 8.44 12.56 -5.11
CA LEU A 195 8.81 11.67 -6.20
C LEU A 195 7.92 11.86 -7.44
N VAL A 196 6.60 11.90 -7.25
CA VAL A 196 5.60 11.94 -8.33
C VAL A 196 5.61 13.29 -9.05
N THR A 197 5.76 14.40 -8.34
CA THR A 197 5.73 15.75 -8.96
C THR A 197 6.83 15.94 -10.02
N PRO A 198 8.13 15.72 -9.72
CA PRO A 198 9.17 15.84 -10.74
C PRO A 198 9.02 14.77 -11.83
N ALA A 199 8.55 13.57 -11.51
CA ALA A 199 8.27 12.55 -12.51
C ALA A 199 7.21 13.02 -13.51
N LEU A 200 6.09 13.57 -13.04
CA LEU A 200 5.03 14.08 -13.90
C LEU A 200 5.51 15.26 -14.79
N SER A 201 6.33 16.16 -14.26
CA SER A 201 6.89 17.27 -15.06
C SER A 201 7.78 16.82 -16.21
N LEU A 202 8.34 15.61 -16.15
CA LEU A 202 9.19 15.03 -17.19
C LEU A 202 8.42 14.19 -18.22
N THR A 203 7.09 14.16 -18.13
CA THR A 203 6.23 13.53 -19.15
C THR A 203 5.82 14.55 -20.20
N ARG A 204 5.43 14.09 -21.41
CA ARG A 204 4.83 14.98 -22.42
C ARG A 204 3.61 15.73 -21.89
N ALA A 205 2.80 15.11 -21.01
CA ALA A 205 1.68 15.79 -20.36
C ALA A 205 2.14 16.99 -19.50
N GLY A 206 3.32 16.89 -18.88
CA GLY A 206 3.95 17.97 -18.13
C GLY A 206 4.42 19.13 -19.01
N GLU A 207 4.87 18.86 -20.24
CA GLU A 207 5.29 19.92 -21.20
C GLU A 207 4.13 20.84 -21.60
N PHE A 208 2.90 20.32 -21.61
CA PHE A 208 1.69 21.08 -21.93
C PHE A 208 1.01 21.71 -20.71
N ALA A 209 1.60 21.57 -19.51
CA ALA A 209 1.06 22.21 -18.32
C ALA A 209 1.22 23.73 -18.41
N VAL A 210 0.12 24.45 -18.62
CA VAL A 210 0.10 25.92 -18.63
C VAL A 210 0.54 26.44 -17.26
N PRO A 211 1.41 27.45 -17.13
CA PRO A 211 1.77 28.02 -15.83
C PRO A 211 0.54 28.64 -15.12
N HIS A 212 -0.03 27.93 -14.16
CA HIS A 212 -1.13 28.40 -13.32
C HIS A 212 -0.54 28.92 -12.01
N GLY A 213 -0.32 30.23 -11.95
CA GLY A 213 0.40 30.88 -10.84
C GLY A 213 1.05 32.21 -11.20
N GLN A 214 1.05 32.60 -12.48
CA GLN A 214 1.25 34.00 -12.83
C GLN A 214 -0.03 34.78 -12.48
N HIS A 215 -0.23 35.02 -11.18
CA HIS A 215 -1.05 36.14 -10.75
C HIS A 215 -0.39 37.36 -11.35
N SER A 216 -1.06 38.04 -12.26
CA SER A 216 -0.62 39.34 -12.75
C SER A 216 -0.29 40.16 -11.52
N THR A 217 0.99 40.44 -11.30
CA THR A 217 1.38 41.49 -10.37
C THR A 217 0.66 42.72 -10.90
N ILE A 218 -0.39 43.15 -10.21
CA ILE A 218 -1.04 44.41 -10.49
C ILE A 218 0.10 45.42 -10.45
N ASP A 219 0.41 45.99 -11.61
CA ASP A 219 1.41 47.01 -11.77
C ASP A 219 0.93 48.26 -11.03
N LEU A 220 1.31 48.35 -9.76
CA LEU A 220 0.95 49.47 -8.88
C LEU A 220 1.76 50.74 -9.22
N ASP A 221 2.69 50.68 -10.18
CA ASP A 221 3.44 51.84 -10.65
C ASP A 221 2.51 52.89 -11.31
N GLY A 222 1.30 52.48 -11.74
CA GLY A 222 0.28 53.39 -12.27
C GLY A 222 -0.48 54.21 -11.22
N ILE A 223 -0.42 53.88 -9.93
CA ILE A 223 -1.22 54.56 -8.87
C ILE A 223 -0.38 55.56 -8.06
N GLN A 224 0.95 55.51 -8.13
CA GLN A 224 1.82 56.44 -7.39
C GLN A 224 1.94 57.85 -8.02
N GLY A 225 1.37 58.09 -9.21
CA GLY A 225 1.47 59.37 -9.92
C GLY A 225 0.49 60.48 -9.48
N GLU A 226 -0.54 60.18 -8.68
CA GLU A 226 -1.65 61.12 -8.40
C GLU A 226 -1.60 61.83 -7.03
N HIS A 227 -0.51 61.70 -6.25
CA HIS A 227 -0.43 62.25 -4.87
C HIS A 227 0.73 63.22 -4.59
N SER A 228 1.24 63.93 -5.61
CA SER A 228 2.31 64.94 -5.45
C SER A 228 1.89 66.36 -5.87
N GLY A 229 0.63 66.73 -5.61
CA GLY A 229 0.17 68.10 -5.73
C GLY A 229 -0.22 68.68 -4.38
N HIS A 230 0.73 69.32 -3.67
CA HIS A 230 0.52 70.43 -2.73
C HIS A 230 1.85 71.12 -2.42
#